data_AF-A0A946I291-F1
#
_entry.id   AF-A0A946I291-F1
#
_cell.length_a   1.000
_cell.length_b   1.000
_cell.length_c   1.000
_cell.angle_alpha   90.00
_cell.angle_beta   90.00
_cell.angle_gamma   90.00
#
_symmetry.space_group_name_H-M   'P 1'
#
loop_
_entity.id
_entity.type
_entity.pdbx_description
1 polymer ?
#
loop_
_entity_poly.entity_id
_entity_poly.type
_entity_poly.pdbx_seq_one_letter_code
_entity_poly.pdbx_strand_id
1 'polypeptide(L)'
;MPATKSVLYSALVVLTTSFALNSSPAKAMAMPDIMDVSCLAQDTLSRYLDRAYGEGRIAQAQLDNGNQVELFASRQGTWTLVELMPDGQGCVHAYGKRLKVEGGGTPALDSPT
;
A
#
# COMPACT_ATOMS: atom_id res chain seq x y z
N MET A 1 -7.26 55.64 54.78
CA MET A 1 -7.73 54.24 54.95
C MET A 1 -8.94 54.04 54.05
N PRO A 2 -9.18 52.91 53.36
CA PRO A 2 -8.36 51.70 53.09
C PRO A 2 -8.24 51.47 51.54
N ALA A 3 -7.63 50.46 50.93
CA ALA A 3 -6.66 49.41 51.27
C ALA A 3 -6.10 48.85 49.94
N THR A 4 -4.78 48.65 49.89
CA THR A 4 -4.05 47.91 48.85
C THR A 4 -4.37 46.41 48.97
N LYS A 5 -4.71 45.74 47.86
CA LYS A 5 -4.87 44.28 47.83
C LYS A 5 -3.81 43.66 46.91
N SER A 6 -2.76 43.12 47.53
CA SER A 6 -1.87 42.13 46.95
C SER A 6 -2.67 40.86 46.62
N VAL A 7 -2.53 40.34 45.41
CA VAL A 7 -2.98 38.99 45.08
C VAL A 7 -1.74 38.14 44.82
N LEU A 8 -1.69 37.06 45.59
CA LEU A 8 -0.59 36.15 45.80
C LEU A 8 -0.39 35.23 44.59
N TYR A 9 0.89 34.94 44.35
CA TYR A 9 1.39 33.92 43.42
C TYR A 9 0.89 32.52 43.83
N SER A 10 0.30 31.80 42.87
CA SER A 10 0.12 30.35 42.97
C SER A 10 0.96 29.68 41.90
N ALA A 11 2.07 29.06 42.33
CA ALA A 11 2.92 28.24 41.50
C ALA A 11 2.19 26.93 41.14
N LEU A 12 1.84 26.77 39.87
CA LEU A 12 1.41 25.49 39.30
C LEU A 12 2.64 24.76 38.76
N VAL A 13 3.14 23.80 39.55
CA VAL A 13 4.17 22.84 39.13
C VAL A 13 3.51 21.82 38.21
N VAL A 14 3.67 21.99 36.90
CA VAL A 14 3.21 21.02 35.89
C VAL A 14 4.30 19.95 35.74
N LEU A 15 4.07 18.77 36.31
CA LEU A 15 4.88 17.57 36.03
C LEU A 15 4.55 17.08 34.62
N THR A 16 5.40 17.39 33.64
CA THR A 16 5.34 16.83 32.29
C THR A 16 6.06 15.49 32.27
N THR A 17 5.32 14.39 32.38
CA THR A 17 5.84 13.03 32.12
C THR A 17 6.03 12.83 30.62
N SER A 18 7.28 12.90 30.16
CA SER A 18 7.67 12.64 28.78
C SER A 18 7.47 11.16 28.43
N PHE A 19 6.35 10.83 27.77
CA PHE A 19 6.19 9.56 27.06
C PHE A 19 7.07 9.58 25.80
N ALA A 20 8.24 8.95 25.86
CA ALA A 20 9.07 8.71 24.69
C ALA A 20 8.41 7.63 23.82
N LEU A 21 7.76 8.05 22.73
CA LEU A 21 7.27 7.16 21.67
C LEU A 21 8.48 6.62 20.90
N ASN A 22 8.86 5.37 21.18
CA ASN A 22 9.84 4.63 20.37
C ASN A 22 9.23 4.30 19.00
N SER A 23 9.41 5.20 18.02
CA SER A 23 9.14 4.93 16.61
C SER A 23 10.31 4.19 15.98
N SER A 24 10.29 2.86 16.07
CA SER A 24 11.20 2.04 15.26
C SER A 24 10.89 2.28 13.78
N PRO A 25 11.88 2.70 12.95
CA PRO A 25 11.65 2.82 11.52
C PRO A 25 11.43 1.42 10.97
N ALA A 26 10.24 1.17 10.40
CA ALA A 26 10.02 0.00 9.58
C ALA A 26 11.03 0.06 8.43
N LYS A 27 12.02 -0.84 8.44
CA LYS A 27 12.91 -1.03 7.28
C LYS A 27 12.03 -1.51 6.13
N ALA A 28 11.65 -0.58 5.25
CA ALA A 28 11.04 -0.92 3.98
C ALA A 28 12.04 -1.79 3.22
N MET A 29 11.71 -3.07 3.01
CA MET A 29 12.49 -3.91 2.12
C MET A 29 12.50 -3.25 0.73
N ALA A 30 13.68 -2.95 0.22
CA ALA A 30 13.82 -2.44 -1.14
C ALA A 30 13.46 -3.57 -2.10
N MET A 31 12.57 -3.29 -3.05
CA MET A 31 12.30 -4.20 -4.16
C MET A 31 13.59 -4.28 -4.99
N PRO A 32 14.10 -5.47 -5.36
CA PRO A 32 15.25 -5.56 -6.24
C PRO A 32 14.98 -4.81 -7.55
N ASP A 33 16.00 -4.08 -8.02
CA ASP A 33 15.94 -3.22 -9.22
C ASP A 33 15.88 -4.03 -10.53
N ILE A 34 16.11 -5.34 -10.44
CA ILE A 34 16.12 -6.26 -11.57
C ILE A 34 15.42 -7.54 -11.10
N MET A 35 14.10 -7.60 -11.28
CA MET A 35 13.46 -8.90 -11.48
C MET A 35 13.56 -9.17 -12.97
N ASP A 36 14.46 -10.08 -13.35
CA ASP A 36 14.35 -10.82 -14.62
C ASP A 36 12.88 -11.22 -14.76
N VAL A 37 12.24 -10.93 -15.91
CA VAL A 37 10.78 -11.02 -16.11
C VAL A 37 10.33 -12.46 -15.92
N SER A 38 10.20 -12.85 -14.66
CA SER A 38 10.11 -14.24 -14.26
C SER A 38 8.65 -14.57 -14.27
N CYS A 39 8.21 -15.12 -15.39
CA CYS A 39 6.91 -15.73 -15.48
C CYS A 39 6.87 -16.94 -14.54
N LEU A 40 5.86 -16.97 -13.68
CA LEU A 40 5.61 -18.08 -12.76
C LEU A 40 4.18 -18.55 -12.96
N ALA A 41 3.86 -19.75 -12.51
CA ALA A 41 2.45 -20.14 -12.37
C ALA A 41 1.70 -19.09 -11.54
N GLN A 42 0.52 -18.66 -11.99
CA GLN A 42 -0.27 -17.57 -11.39
C GLN A 42 -0.34 -17.68 -9.86
N ASP A 43 -0.65 -18.88 -9.39
CA ASP A 43 -0.78 -19.24 -7.99
C ASP A 43 0.51 -19.04 -7.19
N THR A 44 1.64 -19.39 -7.78
CA THR A 44 2.97 -19.22 -7.18
C THR A 44 3.34 -17.75 -7.14
N LEU A 45 3.06 -17.00 -8.20
CA LEU A 45 3.31 -15.56 -8.26
C LEU A 45 2.48 -14.81 -7.22
N SER A 46 1.16 -15.07 -7.17
CA SER A 46 0.24 -14.46 -6.21
C SER A 46 0.68 -14.70 -4.76
N ARG A 47 1.02 -15.96 -4.40
CA ARG A 47 1.56 -16.30 -3.07
C ARG A 47 2.92 -15.66 -2.79
N TYR A 48 3.73 -15.42 -3.82
CA TYR A 48 5.00 -14.72 -3.65
C TYR A 48 4.75 -13.23 -3.37
N LEU A 49 3.90 -12.56 -4.15
CA LEU A 49 3.57 -11.14 -3.97
C LEU A 49 2.93 -10.84 -2.61
N ASP A 50 2.02 -11.71 -2.16
CA ASP A 50 1.43 -11.62 -0.82
C ASP A 50 2.49 -11.75 0.28
N ARG A 51 3.34 -12.79 0.24
CA ARG A 51 4.33 -13.04 1.29
C ARG A 51 5.50 -12.05 1.30
N ALA A 52 5.95 -11.62 0.12
CA ALA A 52 7.13 -10.76 0.00
C ALA A 52 6.78 -9.27 0.19
N TYR A 53 5.61 -8.84 -0.27
CA TYR A 53 5.24 -7.42 -0.35
C TYR A 53 3.90 -7.09 0.32
N GLY A 54 3.15 -8.09 0.79
CA GLY A 54 1.80 -7.88 1.33
C GLY A 54 0.82 -7.40 0.26
N GLU A 55 1.07 -7.75 -1.00
CA GLU A 55 0.26 -7.33 -2.14
C GLU A 55 -0.86 -8.33 -2.43
N GLY A 56 -2.10 -7.86 -2.35
CA GLY A 56 -3.29 -8.60 -2.77
C GLY A 56 -3.82 -8.07 -4.09
N ARG A 57 -4.54 -8.92 -4.84
CA ARG A 57 -5.22 -8.52 -6.08
C ARG A 57 -6.28 -7.46 -5.79
N ILE A 58 -6.20 -6.33 -6.47
CA ILE A 58 -7.18 -5.22 -6.33
C ILE A 58 -7.93 -4.91 -7.62
N ALA A 59 -7.43 -5.34 -8.78
CA ALA A 59 -8.12 -5.21 -10.06
C ALA A 59 -7.74 -6.33 -11.04
N GLN A 60 -8.62 -6.59 -12.01
CA GLN A 60 -8.37 -7.47 -13.14
C GLN A 60 -9.10 -6.97 -14.39
N ALA A 61 -8.54 -7.25 -15.57
CA ALA A 61 -9.15 -6.94 -16.86
C ALA A 61 -8.80 -8.02 -17.88
N GLN A 62 -9.70 -8.30 -18.82
CA GLN A 62 -9.40 -9.15 -19.97
C GLN A 62 -8.92 -8.27 -21.13
N LEU A 63 -7.89 -8.73 -21.84
CA LEU A 63 -7.37 -8.09 -23.04
C LEU A 63 -7.98 -8.75 -24.28
N ASP A 64 -8.03 -8.01 -25.40
CA ASP A 64 -8.56 -8.52 -26.68
C ASP A 64 -7.76 -9.71 -27.23
N ASN A 65 -6.51 -9.88 -26.80
CA ASN A 65 -5.66 -11.02 -27.17
C ASN A 65 -5.99 -12.31 -26.39
N GLY A 66 -6.97 -12.29 -25.49
CA GLY A 66 -7.36 -13.42 -24.66
C GLY A 66 -6.58 -13.55 -23.34
N ASN A 67 -5.56 -12.74 -23.13
CA ASN A 67 -4.83 -12.67 -21.87
C ASN A 67 -5.62 -11.88 -20.83
N GLN A 68 -5.22 -11.98 -19.57
CA GLN A 68 -5.78 -11.22 -18.46
C GLN A 68 -4.70 -10.36 -17.82
N VAL A 69 -5.01 -9.12 -17.46
CA VAL A 69 -4.12 -8.27 -16.65
C VAL A 69 -4.66 -8.21 -15.24
N GLU A 70 -3.76 -8.29 -14.27
CA GLU A 70 -4.06 -8.26 -12.85
C GLU A 70 -3.19 -7.19 -12.17
N LEU A 71 -3.81 -6.35 -11.34
CA LEU A 71 -3.11 -5.39 -10.49
C LEU A 71 -3.13 -5.89 -9.05
N PHE A 72 -1.94 -6.02 -8.47
CA PHE A 72 -1.72 -6.35 -7.06
C PHE A 72 -1.23 -5.10 -6.33
N ALA A 73 -1.67 -4.91 -5.08
CA ALA A 73 -1.30 -3.77 -4.27
C ALA A 73 -1.28 -4.09 -2.79
N SER A 74 -0.38 -3.45 -2.05
CA SER A 74 -0.30 -3.53 -0.60
C SER A 74 -0.87 -2.27 0.05
N ARG A 75 -1.26 -2.38 1.32
CA ARG A 75 -1.64 -1.21 2.14
C ARG A 75 -0.48 -0.23 2.36
N GLN A 76 0.75 -0.66 2.12
CA GLN A 76 1.98 0.13 2.24
C GLN A 76 2.31 0.89 0.94
N GLY A 77 1.49 0.70 -0.11
CA GLY A 77 1.59 1.40 -1.39
C GLY A 77 2.56 0.76 -2.39
N THR A 78 3.04 -0.46 -2.14
CA THR A 78 3.71 -1.25 -3.19
C THR A 78 2.66 -1.82 -4.15
N TRP A 79 3.05 -2.04 -5.41
CA TRP A 79 2.17 -2.58 -6.42
C TRP A 79 2.92 -3.36 -7.51
N THR A 80 2.21 -4.30 -8.12
CA THR A 80 2.70 -5.12 -9.23
C THR A 80 1.61 -5.33 -10.27
N LEU A 81 1.93 -5.10 -11.54
CA LEU A 81 1.09 -5.38 -12.70
C LEU A 81 1.54 -6.71 -13.33
N VAL A 82 0.61 -7.64 -13.46
CA VAL A 82 0.85 -8.99 -13.97
C VAL A 82 -0.01 -9.22 -15.21
N GLU A 83 0.56 -9.78 -16.27
CA GLU A 83 -0.20 -10.36 -17.38
C GLU A 83 -0.26 -11.88 -17.21
N LEU A 84 -1.46 -12.42 -17.23
CA LEU A 84 -1.80 -13.82 -17.12
C LEU A 84 -2.13 -14.36 -18.51
N MET A 85 -1.34 -15.31 -18.96
CA MET A 85 -1.51 -16.01 -20.21
C MET A 85 -2.53 -17.16 -20.06
N PRO A 86 -3.19 -17.60 -21.15
CA PRO A 86 -4.16 -18.70 -21.13
C PRO A 86 -3.61 -20.04 -20.65
N ASP A 87 -2.29 -20.22 -20.67
CA ASP A 87 -1.59 -21.40 -20.15
C ASP A 87 -1.40 -21.38 -18.63
N GLY A 88 -1.85 -20.32 -17.95
CA GLY A 88 -1.77 -20.14 -16.50
C GLY A 88 -0.47 -19.51 -16.00
N GLN A 89 0.41 -19.05 -16.90
CA GLN A 89 1.60 -18.28 -16.52
C GLN A 89 1.27 -16.81 -16.28
N GLY A 90 1.68 -16.28 -15.13
CA GLY A 90 1.67 -14.86 -14.81
C GLY A 90 3.06 -14.27 -14.95
N CYS A 91 3.21 -13.25 -15.80
CA CYS A 91 4.45 -12.51 -16.01
C CYS A 91 4.32 -11.11 -15.40
N VAL A 92 5.35 -10.65 -14.67
CA VAL A 92 5.37 -9.29 -14.10
C VAL A 92 5.74 -8.30 -15.20
N HIS A 93 4.84 -7.37 -15.54
CA HIS A 93 5.11 -6.34 -16.56
C HIS A 93 5.62 -5.03 -15.97
N ALA A 94 5.15 -4.67 -14.77
CA ALA A 94 5.56 -3.45 -14.10
C ALA A 94 5.37 -3.59 -12.59
N TYR A 95 6.11 -2.80 -11.83
CA TYR A 95 5.97 -2.75 -10.39
C TYR A 95 6.46 -1.41 -9.84
N GLY A 96 6.12 -1.12 -8.59
CA GLY A 96 6.59 0.09 -7.97
C GLY A 96 6.11 0.31 -6.55
N LYS A 97 6.21 1.57 -6.13
CA LYS A 97 5.85 2.04 -4.80
C LYS A 97 5.02 3.31 -4.91
N ARG A 98 4.40 3.70 -3.80
CA ARG A 98 3.55 4.90 -3.66
C ARG A 98 2.27 4.85 -4.51
N LEU A 99 1.71 3.66 -4.75
CA LEU A 99 0.37 3.56 -5.31
C LEU A 99 -0.64 4.14 -4.32
N LYS A 100 -1.49 5.03 -4.83
CA LYS A 100 -2.67 5.52 -4.12
C LYS A 100 -3.88 5.08 -4.91
N VAL A 101 -4.72 4.23 -4.31
CA VAL A 101 -6.01 3.86 -4.89
C VAL A 101 -7.01 4.94 -4.49
N GLU A 102 -7.42 5.76 -5.46
CA GLU A 102 -8.47 6.75 -5.26
C GLU A 102 -9.82 6.07 -5.56
N GLY A 103 -10.73 6.04 -4.57
CA GLY A 103 -11.98 5.31 -4.69
C GLY A 103 -13.06 6.05 -5.48
N GLY A 104 -13.98 5.29 -6.11
CA GLY A 104 -15.37 5.72 -6.28
C GLY A 104 -16.00 5.70 -7.68
N GLY A 105 -15.38 5.13 -8.72
CA GLY A 105 -16.01 5.07 -10.05
C GLY A 105 -15.72 3.77 -10.78
N THR A 106 -16.74 2.94 -10.94
CA THR A 106 -16.78 1.84 -11.90
C THR A 106 -16.53 2.39 -13.31
N PRO A 107 -15.64 1.79 -14.11
CA PRO A 107 -15.81 1.85 -15.55
C PRO A 107 -17.14 1.16 -15.86
N ALA A 108 -18.12 1.92 -16.34
CA ALA A 108 -19.29 1.33 -16.98
C ALA A 108 -18.80 0.54 -18.20
N LEU A 109 -18.96 -0.78 -18.17
CA LEU A 109 -18.97 -1.59 -19.38
C LEU A 109 -20.45 -1.83 -19.68
N ASP A 110 -21.05 -0.95 -20.46
CA ASP A 110 -22.31 -1.28 -21.12
C ASP A 110 -22.07 -2.58 -21.92
N SER A 111 -22.75 -3.65 -21.52
CA SER A 111 -22.73 -4.92 -22.23
C SER A 111 -23.23 -4.69 -23.67
N PRO A 112 -22.50 -5.13 -24.71
CA PRO A 112 -23.07 -5.15 -26.06
C PRO A 112 -24.29 -6.08 -26.08
N THR A 113 -25.40 -5.56 -26.60
CA THR A 113 -26.68 -6.25 -26.80
C THR A 113 -26.65 -7.16 -28.02
#